data_AF-A0A1F8JS57-F1
#
_entry.id   AF-A0A1F8JS57-F1
#
_cell.length_a   1.000
_cell.length_b   1.000
_cell.length_c   1.000
_cell.angle_alpha   90.00
_cell.angle_beta   90.00
_cell.angle_gamma   90.00
#
_symmetry.space_group_name_H-M   'P 1'
#
loop_
_entity.id
_entity.type
_entity.pdbx_description
1 polymer ?
#
loop_
_entity_poly.entity_id
_entity_poly.type
_entity_poly.pdbx_seq_one_letter_code
_entity_poly.pdbx_strand_id
1 'polypeptide(L)'
;MLNPNEIDNFYKQFIANLPDLAHDGILTVDLSLLHDLKLLNDPDQIKDDPEDLTQYFHVIENTEKVTLFNEQFLVWIVPKTEQEIPLTYVLIALNRPGKTSLEVVFTTSGVYNTPKYVLKVLQYYLLDMLETEAALTSIEKNQ
;
A
#
# COMPACT_ATOMS: atom_id res chain seq x y z
N MET A 1 -2.06 -1.50 -19.96
CA MET A 1 -1.07 -1.85 -18.92
C MET A 1 0.03 -0.82 -18.95
N LEU A 2 0.35 -0.24 -17.79
CA LEU A 2 1.47 0.70 -17.65
C LEU A 2 2.79 -0.04 -17.83
N ASN A 3 3.75 0.59 -18.50
CA ASN A 3 5.09 0.03 -18.61
C ASN A 3 5.93 0.34 -17.34
N PRO A 4 7.00 -0.41 -17.06
CA PRO A 4 7.83 -0.19 -15.87
C PRO A 4 8.40 1.24 -15.74
N ASN A 5 8.67 1.92 -16.86
CA ASN A 5 9.20 3.29 -16.85
C ASN A 5 8.13 4.30 -16.42
N GLU A 6 6.88 4.13 -16.84
CA GLU A 6 5.75 4.95 -16.41
C GLU A 6 5.49 4.78 -14.92
N ILE A 7 5.54 3.55 -14.42
CA ILE A 7 5.37 3.24 -12.99
C ILE A 7 6.47 3.93 -12.17
N ASP A 8 7.72 3.89 -12.61
CA ASP A 8 8.82 4.56 -11.91
C ASP A 8 8.73 6.09 -11.99
N ASN A 9 8.19 6.64 -13.08
CA ASN A 9 7.92 8.07 -13.18
C ASN A 9 6.85 8.53 -12.19
N PHE A 10 5.75 7.77 -12.02
CA PHE A 10 4.75 8.04 -10.99
C PHE A 10 5.36 8.02 -9.60
N TYR A 11 6.18 7.00 -9.31
CA TYR A 11 6.90 6.91 -8.04
C TYR A 11 7.74 8.17 -7.75
N LYS A 12 8.54 8.62 -8.72
CA LYS A 12 9.37 9.83 -8.58
C LYS A 12 8.52 11.07 -8.35
N GLN A 13 7.41 11.21 -9.07
CA GLN A 13 6.49 12.33 -8.91
C GLN A 13 5.84 12.33 -7.52
N PHE A 14 5.41 11.17 -7.03
CA PHE A 14 4.74 11.03 -5.74
C PHE A 14 5.70 11.28 -4.57
N ILE A 15 6.91 10.72 -4.61
CA ILE A 15 7.89 10.97 -3.55
C ILE A 15 8.35 12.44 -3.51
N ALA A 16 8.53 13.07 -4.68
CA ALA A 16 8.97 14.47 -4.73
C ALA A 16 7.92 15.45 -4.18
N ASN A 17 6.63 15.12 -4.29
CA ASN A 17 5.53 15.98 -3.88
C ASN A 17 4.66 15.30 -2.79
N LEU A 18 5.24 14.41 -1.99
CA LEU A 18 4.52 13.59 -1.03
C LEU A 18 3.68 14.42 -0.03
N PRO A 19 4.18 15.56 0.51
CA PRO A 19 3.38 16.39 1.42
C PRO A 19 2.13 16.99 0.77
N ASP A 20 2.15 17.22 -0.55
CA ASP A 20 1.07 17.89 -1.28
C ASP A 20 0.06 16.89 -1.88
N LEU A 21 0.49 15.63 -2.09
CA LEU A 21 -0.30 14.60 -2.78
C LEU A 21 -0.92 13.57 -1.84
N ALA A 22 -0.41 13.42 -0.62
CA ALA A 22 -1.01 12.55 0.37
C ALA A 22 -2.23 13.26 0.99
N HIS A 23 -3.44 12.91 0.53
CA HIS A 23 -4.70 13.53 0.99
C HIS A 23 -4.84 13.49 2.52
N ASP A 24 -4.46 12.37 3.14
CA ASP A 24 -4.50 12.17 4.60
C ASP A 24 -3.13 12.37 5.28
N GLY A 25 -2.14 12.86 4.53
CA GLY A 25 -0.75 12.89 4.96
C GLY A 25 -0.13 11.48 5.06
N ILE A 26 0.97 11.38 5.81
CA ILE A 26 1.68 10.11 6.01
C ILE A 26 1.19 9.47 7.31
N LEU A 27 0.46 8.37 7.19
CA LEU A 27 -0.05 7.63 8.34
C LEU A 27 1.10 6.86 9.03
N THR A 28 1.19 6.95 10.35
CA THR A 28 2.14 6.14 11.12
C THR A 28 1.41 4.94 11.71
N VAL A 29 1.78 3.74 11.29
CA VAL A 29 1.17 2.50 11.77
C VAL A 29 2.05 1.88 12.85
N ASP A 30 1.52 1.83 14.07
CA ASP A 30 2.20 1.20 15.20
C ASP A 30 2.00 -0.33 15.17
N LEU A 31 2.96 -1.02 14.56
CA LEU A 31 2.95 -2.48 14.48
C LEU A 31 3.09 -3.15 15.86
N SER A 32 3.69 -2.49 16.85
CA SER A 32 3.80 -3.04 18.20
C SER A 32 2.44 -3.09 18.87
N LEU A 33 1.70 -1.97 18.78
CA LEU A 33 0.33 -1.90 19.28
C LEU A 33 -0.58 -2.93 18.58
N LEU A 34 -0.52 -3.01 17.25
CA LEU A 34 -1.34 -3.99 16.51
C LEU A 34 -0.97 -5.44 16.85
N HIS A 35 0.31 -5.71 17.12
CA HIS A 35 0.77 -7.02 17.59
C HIS A 35 0.20 -7.34 18.98
N ASP A 36 0.29 -6.40 19.93
CA ASP A 36 -0.16 -6.58 21.31
C ASP A 36 -1.68 -6.76 21.41
N LEU A 37 -2.43 -6.07 20.55
CA LEU A 37 -3.87 -6.26 20.38
C LEU A 37 -4.25 -7.52 19.60
N LYS A 38 -3.26 -8.32 19.16
CA LYS A 38 -3.41 -9.53 18.34
C LYS A 38 -4.06 -9.32 16.97
N LEU A 39 -4.19 -8.09 16.50
CA LEU A 39 -4.77 -7.75 15.20
C LEU A 39 -3.88 -8.23 14.04
N LEU A 40 -2.56 -8.27 14.26
CA LEU A 40 -1.62 -8.80 13.27
C LEU A 40 -1.64 -10.33 13.13
N ASN A 41 -2.17 -11.05 14.12
CA ASN A 41 -2.11 -12.52 14.18
C ASN A 41 -3.47 -13.21 14.12
N ASP A 42 -4.56 -12.44 14.05
CA ASP A 42 -5.90 -12.99 13.92
C ASP A 42 -6.10 -13.60 12.51
N PRO A 43 -6.33 -14.92 12.38
CA PRO A 43 -6.63 -15.58 11.12
C PRO A 43 -8.07 -15.33 10.63
N ASP A 44 -8.97 -14.83 11.48
CA ASP A 44 -10.38 -14.64 11.12
C ASP A 44 -10.66 -13.24 10.53
N GLN A 45 -9.74 -12.27 10.70
CA GLN A 45 -9.93 -10.88 10.24
C GLN A 45 -9.63 -10.67 8.76
N ILE A 46 -8.86 -11.55 8.14
CA ILE A 46 -8.60 -11.52 6.71
C ILE A 46 -8.73 -12.96 6.22
N LYS A 47 -9.87 -13.27 5.58
CA LYS A 47 -10.18 -14.63 5.11
C LYS A 47 -9.29 -15.10 3.97
N ASP A 48 -8.62 -14.17 3.31
CA ASP A 48 -7.70 -14.43 2.21
C ASP A 48 -6.26 -14.37 2.74
N ASP A 49 -5.46 -15.40 2.44
CA ASP A 49 -4.05 -15.41 2.82
C ASP A 49 -3.38 -14.15 2.21
N PRO A 50 -2.53 -13.40 2.92
CA PRO A 50 -1.73 -12.35 2.28
C PRO A 50 -1.00 -12.83 1.02
N GLU A 51 -0.69 -14.13 0.90
CA GLU A 51 -0.21 -14.74 -0.34
C GLU A 51 -1.24 -14.65 -1.49
N ASP A 52 -2.54 -14.81 -1.23
CA ASP A 52 -3.60 -14.74 -2.24
C ASP A 52 -3.72 -13.35 -2.85
N LEU A 53 -3.53 -12.28 -2.06
CA LEU A 53 -3.56 -10.92 -2.60
C LEU A 53 -2.39 -10.68 -3.56
N THR A 54 -1.20 -11.22 -3.24
CA THR A 54 -0.01 -11.08 -4.09
C THR A 54 -0.11 -11.83 -5.42
N GLN A 55 -0.97 -12.85 -5.53
CA GLN A 55 -1.18 -13.59 -6.79
C GLN A 55 -1.76 -12.70 -7.90
N TYR A 56 -2.45 -11.62 -7.53
CA TYR A 56 -3.03 -10.67 -8.47
C TYR A 56 -2.11 -9.51 -8.84
N PHE A 57 -0.89 -9.47 -8.28
CA PHE A 57 0.09 -8.41 -8.53
C PHE A 57 1.26 -8.90 -9.37
N HIS A 58 1.66 -8.08 -10.32
CA HIS A 58 3.00 -8.14 -10.88
C HIS A 58 3.98 -7.49 -9.93
N VAL A 59 5.15 -8.10 -9.75
CA VAL A 59 6.19 -7.66 -8.81
C VAL A 59 7.45 -7.24 -9.56
N ILE A 60 7.96 -6.05 -9.23
CA ILE A 60 9.29 -5.58 -9.62
C ILE A 60 10.06 -5.27 -8.35
N GLU A 61 11.15 -6.00 -8.12
CA GLU A 61 12.02 -5.80 -6.98
C GLU A 61 13.37 -5.20 -7.42
N ASN A 62 13.85 -4.24 -6.65
CA ASN A 62 15.22 -3.77 -6.73
C ASN A 62 15.75 -3.42 -5.33
N THR A 63 16.99 -2.96 -5.25
CA THR A 63 17.65 -2.64 -3.97
C THR A 63 17.01 -1.49 -3.20
N GLU A 64 16.22 -0.65 -3.86
CA GLU A 64 15.60 0.54 -3.24
C GLU A 64 14.16 0.29 -2.82
N LYS A 65 13.42 -0.56 -3.56
CA LYS A 65 11.98 -0.74 -3.37
C LYS A 65 11.47 -2.04 -3.99
N VAL A 66 10.33 -2.48 -3.46
CA VAL A 66 9.45 -3.46 -4.10
C VAL A 66 8.26 -2.70 -4.68
N THR A 67 7.94 -2.97 -5.95
CA THR A 67 6.79 -2.39 -6.64
C THR A 67 5.80 -3.50 -6.95
N LEU A 68 4.56 -3.34 -6.48
CA LEU A 68 3.45 -4.24 -6.81
C LEU A 68 2.48 -3.46 -7.70
N PHE A 69 2.09 -4.03 -8.84
CA PHE A 69 1.11 -3.38 -9.70
C PHE A 69 0.17 -4.36 -10.39
N ASN A 70 -1.06 -3.90 -10.64
CA ASN A 70 -2.05 -4.60 -11.45
C ASN A 70 -2.97 -3.58 -12.15
N GLU A 71 -4.12 -4.02 -12.64
CA GLU A 71 -5.07 -3.15 -13.34
C GLU A 71 -5.74 -2.10 -12.44
N GLN A 72 -5.72 -2.30 -11.11
CA GLN A 72 -6.44 -1.45 -10.15
C GLN A 72 -5.50 -0.62 -9.27
N PHE A 73 -4.31 -1.13 -8.97
CA PHE A 73 -3.41 -0.53 -7.98
C PHE A 73 -1.96 -0.44 -8.48
N LEU A 74 -1.28 0.60 -8.02
CA LEU A 74 0.18 0.71 -7.98
C LEU A 74 0.60 0.86 -6.52
N VAL A 75 1.51 -0.01 -6.06
CA VAL A 75 2.01 0.00 -4.69
C VAL A 75 3.53 0.04 -4.71
N TRP A 76 4.11 0.92 -3.89
CA TRP A 76 5.56 0.98 -3.67
C TRP A 76 5.87 0.76 -2.20
N ILE A 77 6.66 -0.27 -1.91
CA ILE A 77 7.18 -0.59 -0.59
C ILE A 77 8.66 -0.20 -0.58
N VAL A 78 8.99 0.83 0.19
CA VAL A 78 10.31 1.47 0.21
C VAL A 78 10.93 1.28 1.60
N PRO A 79 11.79 0.27 1.80
CA PRO A 79 12.53 0.12 3.04
C PRO A 79 13.58 1.24 3.16
N LYS A 80 13.71 1.78 4.37
CA LYS A 80 14.67 2.81 4.74
C LYS A 80 15.23 2.51 6.13
N THR A 81 16.30 3.21 6.47
CA THR A 81 16.83 3.25 7.82
C THR A 81 16.98 4.70 8.22
N GLU A 82 16.38 5.08 9.34
CA GLU A 82 16.46 6.43 9.88
C GLU A 82 16.91 6.34 11.33
N GLN A 83 18.03 7.00 11.66
CA GLN A 83 18.63 6.94 13.01
C GLN A 83 18.83 5.50 13.52
N GLU A 84 19.28 4.60 12.64
CA GLU A 84 19.46 3.16 12.91
C GLU A 84 18.17 2.35 13.15
N ILE A 85 16.99 2.98 13.01
CA ILE A 85 15.70 2.32 13.13
C ILE A 85 15.22 1.90 11.72
N PRO A 86 14.86 0.62 11.50
CA PRO A 86 14.22 0.19 10.27
C PRO A 86 12.85 0.86 10.11
N LEU A 87 12.65 1.51 8.97
CA LEU A 87 11.45 2.25 8.62
C LEU A 87 11.00 1.82 7.22
N THR A 88 9.74 1.53 7.02
CA THR A 88 9.20 1.17 5.70
C THR A 88 8.11 2.14 5.32
N TYR A 89 8.27 2.78 4.16
CA TYR A 89 7.20 3.57 3.54
C TYR A 89 6.41 2.69 2.58
N VAL A 90 5.10 2.81 2.61
CA VAL A 90 4.21 2.16 1.65
C VAL A 90 3.32 3.22 1.02
N LEU A 91 3.38 3.32 -0.30
CA LEU A 91 2.56 4.22 -1.10
C LEU A 91 1.57 3.37 -1.89
N ILE A 92 0.28 3.68 -1.81
CA ILE A 92 -0.80 3.00 -2.52
C ILE A 92 -1.49 4.03 -3.41
N ALA A 93 -1.48 3.76 -4.71
CA ALA A 93 -2.14 4.57 -5.71
C ALA A 93 -3.18 3.74 -6.47
N LEU A 94 -4.29 4.39 -6.84
CA LEU A 94 -5.26 3.84 -7.77
C LEU A 94 -4.74 3.98 -9.20
N ASN A 95 -4.81 2.88 -9.95
CA ASN A 95 -4.43 2.80 -11.35
C ASN A 95 -5.69 2.83 -12.22
N ARG A 96 -6.23 4.02 -12.54
CA ARG A 96 -7.36 4.13 -13.46
C ARG A 96 -6.87 4.47 -14.87
N PRO A 97 -7.54 4.01 -15.93
CA PRO A 97 -7.19 4.38 -17.29
C PRO A 97 -7.12 5.90 -17.47
N GLY A 98 -5.93 6.43 -17.75
CA GLY A 98 -5.69 7.85 -17.96
C GLY A 98 -5.53 8.71 -16.69
N LYS A 99 -5.66 8.13 -15.48
CA LYS A 99 -5.44 8.85 -14.22
C LYS A 99 -4.91 7.93 -13.13
N THR A 100 -3.68 8.18 -12.70
CA THR A 100 -3.09 7.57 -11.50
C THR A 100 -3.10 8.58 -10.37
N SER A 101 -3.69 8.23 -9.22
CA SER A 101 -3.73 9.08 -8.04
C SER A 101 -3.21 8.34 -6.82
N LEU A 102 -2.39 9.03 -6.02
CA LEU A 102 -1.92 8.54 -4.73
C LEU A 102 -3.06 8.71 -3.72
N GLU A 103 -3.46 7.61 -3.08
CA GLU A 103 -4.58 7.60 -2.14
C GLU A 103 -4.09 7.47 -0.70
N VAL A 104 -3.22 6.48 -0.45
CA VAL A 104 -2.74 6.17 0.90
C VAL A 104 -1.22 6.18 0.94
N VAL A 105 -0.68 6.79 1.99
CA VAL A 105 0.73 6.68 2.35
C VAL A 105 0.81 6.29 3.81
N PHE A 106 1.47 5.18 4.12
CA PHE A 106 1.73 4.81 5.50
C PHE A 106 3.18 4.42 5.74
N THR A 107 3.57 4.50 7.01
CA THR A 107 4.89 4.13 7.50
C THR A 107 4.77 3.12 8.63
N THR A 108 5.75 2.23 8.71
CA THR A 108 5.91 1.28 9.82
C THR A 108 7.37 1.27 10.27
N SER A 109 7.62 1.09 11.56
CA SER A 109 8.98 1.11 12.11
C SER A 109 9.15 0.15 13.28
N GLY A 110 10.41 -0.02 13.72
CA GLY A 110 10.76 -0.81 14.90
C GLY A 110 10.87 -2.31 14.63
N VAL A 111 10.89 -3.11 15.70
CA VAL A 111 11.23 -4.55 15.64
C VAL A 111 10.20 -5.40 14.90
N TYR A 112 8.96 -4.94 14.84
CA TYR A 112 7.87 -5.60 14.13
C TYR A 112 7.78 -5.17 12.65
N ASN A 113 8.62 -4.24 12.19
CA ASN A 113 8.71 -3.86 10.78
C ASN A 113 9.32 -4.99 9.93
N THR A 114 8.48 -6.01 9.70
CA THR A 114 8.81 -7.22 8.95
C THR A 114 7.91 -7.29 7.72
N PRO A 115 8.36 -7.92 6.61
CA PRO A 115 7.55 -8.06 5.41
C PRO A 115 6.16 -8.63 5.68
N LYS A 116 6.05 -9.65 6.54
CA LYS A 116 4.77 -10.26 6.92
C LYS A 116 3.77 -9.24 7.47
N TYR A 117 4.18 -8.40 8.42
CA TYR A 117 3.27 -7.45 9.05
C TYR A 117 3.00 -6.23 8.18
N VAL A 118 3.99 -5.78 7.41
CA VAL A 118 3.80 -4.72 6.41
C VAL A 118 2.78 -5.14 5.36
N LEU A 119 2.90 -6.37 4.84
CA LEU A 119 1.95 -6.90 3.85
C LEU A 119 0.54 -7.08 4.43
N LYS A 120 0.42 -7.46 5.71
CA LYS A 120 -0.90 -7.56 6.35
C LYS A 120 -1.60 -6.21 6.47
N VAL A 121 -0.86 -5.16 6.84
CA VAL A 121 -1.39 -3.79 6.87
C VAL A 121 -1.76 -3.32 5.46
N LEU A 122 -0.91 -3.58 4.47
CA LEU A 122 -1.19 -3.27 3.06
C LEU A 122 -2.49 -3.95 2.59
N GLN A 123 -2.66 -5.24 2.91
CA GLN A 123 -3.86 -6.00 2.55
C GLN A 123 -5.13 -5.38 3.11
N TYR A 124 -5.10 -4.93 4.37
CA TYR A 124 -6.23 -4.24 4.99
C TYR A 124 -6.63 -2.98 4.21
N TYR A 125 -5.67 -2.12 3.86
CA TYR A 125 -5.95 -0.92 3.06
C TYR A 125 -6.46 -1.26 1.66
N LEU A 126 -5.89 -2.26 0.99
CA LEU A 126 -6.34 -2.64 -0.35
C LEU A 126 -7.79 -3.16 -0.34
N LEU A 127 -8.18 -3.96 0.67
CA LEU A 127 -9.55 -4.43 0.83
C LEU A 127 -10.52 -3.27 1.10
N ASP A 128 -10.18 -2.38 2.04
CA ASP A 128 -10.99 -1.20 2.37
C ASP A 128 -11.21 -0.28 1.16
N MET A 129 -10.15 -0.06 0.35
CA MET A 129 -10.24 0.69 -0.89
C MET A 129 -11.14 0.00 -1.93
N LEU A 130 -11.05 -1.32 -2.09
CA LEU A 130 -11.91 -2.08 -3.00
C LEU A 130 -13.40 -1.98 -2.59
N GLU A 131 -13.69 -2.11 -1.30
CA GLU A 131 -15.04 -1.98 -0.76
C GLU A 131 -15.60 -0.57 -0.99
N THR A 132 -14.78 0.45 -0.76
CA THR A 132 -15.12 1.85 -1.01
C THR A 132 -15.44 2.11 -2.48
N GLU A 133 -14.60 1.64 -3.41
CA GLU A 133 -14.83 1.79 -4.86
C GLU A 133 -16.10 1.08 -5.32
N ALA A 134 -16.38 -0.12 -4.79
CA ALA A 134 -17.59 -0.87 -5.09
C ALA A 134 -18.85 -0.12 -4.61
N ALA A 135 -18.80 0.45 -3.41
CA ALA A 135 -19.89 1.25 -2.85
C ALA A 135 -20.15 2.51 -3.70
N LEU A 136 -19.10 3.26 -4.07
CA LEU A 136 -19.22 4.45 -4.91
C LEU A 136 -19.82 4.12 -6.28
N THR A 137 -19.32 3.07 -6.94
CA THR A 137 -19.85 2.61 -8.24
C THR A 137 -21.34 2.23 -8.16
N SER A 138 -21.77 1.65 -7.03
CA SER A 138 -23.17 1.29 -6.82
C SER A 138 -24.08 2.52 -6.66
N ILE A 139 -23.56 3.61 -6.07
CA ILE A 139 -24.29 4.87 -5.91
C ILE A 139 -24.45 5.56 -7.26
N GLU A 140 -23.37 5.64 -8.06
CA GLU A 140 -23.39 6.24 -9.40
C GLU A 140 -24.36 5.55 -10.36
N LYS A 141 -24.51 4.22 -10.27
CA LYS A 141 -25.45 3.45 -11.12
C LYS A 141 -26.91 3.60 -10.72
N ASN A 142 -27.20 4.10 -9.52
CA ASN A 142 -28.56 4.31 -9.01
C ASN A 142 -29.03 5.76 -9.13
N GLN A 143 -28.24 6.63 -9.78
CA GLN A 143 -28.62 7.99 -10.20
C GLN A 143 -28.87 8.02 -11.70
#